data_AF-A0A1F4B6C0-F1
#
_entry.id   AF-A0A1F4B6C0-F1
#
_cell.length_a   1.000
_cell.length_b   1.000
_cell.length_c   1.000
_cell.angle_alpha   90.00
_cell.angle_beta   90.00
_cell.angle_gamma   90.00
#
_symmetry.space_group_name_H-M   'P 1'
#
loop_
_entity.id
_entity.type
_entity.pdbx_description
1 polymer ?
#
loop_
_entity_poly.entity_id
_entity_poly.type
_entity_poly.pdbx_seq_one_letter_code
_entity_poly.pdbx_strand_id
1 'polypeptide(L)'
;MPAQKVLTDIVAWLSANTDLPAIYDSPHVEFVTPEEMHTFGLRVGSGSGAASIRAVQNQSISHFEREVDALYDDTRRTIYLKDGWTGTTPAQVSVLVHEIVHHLQNLGQLKYECAQAREALAYAAQEKWLVQFGTTVGKEFGLDPITILVRTKCMH
;
A
#
# COMPACT_ATOMS: atom_id res chain seq x y z
N MET A 1 5.30 10.74 -13.91
CA MET A 1 4.12 10.81 -13.01
C MET A 1 3.05 9.89 -13.57
N PRO A 2 2.39 9.04 -12.76
CA PRO A 2 1.24 8.31 -13.24
C PRO A 2 0.26 9.33 -13.83
N ALA A 3 -0.24 9.09 -15.04
CA ALA A 3 -1.19 10.01 -15.64
C ALA A 3 -2.45 10.06 -14.76
N GLN A 4 -3.00 11.25 -14.52
CA GLN A 4 -4.26 11.48 -13.78
C GLN A 4 -5.38 10.50 -14.15
N LYS A 5 -5.40 10.09 -15.44
CA LYS A 5 -6.29 9.06 -15.96
C LYS A 5 -6.17 7.72 -15.23
N VAL A 6 -4.95 7.24 -14.96
CA VAL A 6 -4.70 5.96 -14.27
C VAL A 6 -5.29 5.98 -12.86
N LEU A 7 -5.09 7.08 -12.11
CA LEU A 7 -5.66 7.22 -10.77
C LEU A 7 -7.20 7.19 -10.81
N THR A 8 -7.79 7.87 -11.80
CA THR A 8 -9.24 7.91 -12.01
C THR A 8 -9.79 6.52 -12.36
N ASP A 9 -9.12 5.80 -13.26
CA ASP A 9 -9.51 4.45 -13.67
C ASP A 9 -9.43 3.48 -12.47
N ILE A 10 -8.42 3.61 -11.60
CA ILE A 10 -8.30 2.81 -10.37
C ILE A 10 -9.43 3.13 -9.39
N VAL A 11 -9.77 4.40 -9.14
CA VAL A 11 -10.89 4.77 -8.26
C VAL A 11 -12.21 4.18 -8.78
N ALA A 12 -12.46 4.27 -10.08
CA ALA A 12 -13.65 3.67 -10.70
C ALA A 12 -13.67 2.14 -10.53
N TRP A 13 -12.53 1.48 -10.76
CA TRP A 13 -12.40 0.04 -10.57
C TRP A 13 -12.63 -0.37 -9.10
N LEU A 14 -12.03 0.34 -8.14
CA LEU A 14 -12.19 0.07 -6.71
C LEU A 14 -13.64 0.22 -6.27
N SER A 15 -14.31 1.28 -6.72
CA SER A 15 -15.72 1.53 -6.40
C SER A 15 -16.67 0.47 -6.96
N ALA A 16 -16.31 -0.16 -8.08
CA ALA A 16 -17.07 -1.25 -8.67
C ALA A 16 -16.77 -2.63 -8.03
N ASN A 17 -15.67 -2.75 -7.29
CA ASN A 17 -15.15 -4.03 -6.81
C ASN A 17 -15.04 -4.15 -5.29
N THR A 18 -15.32 -3.08 -4.57
CA THR A 18 -15.25 -2.94 -3.10
C THR A 18 -16.41 -2.04 -2.63
N ASP A 19 -16.59 -1.94 -1.31
CA ASP A 19 -17.57 -1.02 -0.71
C ASP A 19 -17.05 0.41 -0.48
N LEU A 20 -15.88 0.75 -1.05
CA LEU A 20 -15.32 2.10 -0.92
C LEU A 20 -16.12 3.12 -1.73
N PRO A 21 -16.27 4.35 -1.22
CA PRO A 21 -16.93 5.42 -1.97
C PRO A 21 -16.09 5.85 -3.17
N ALA A 22 -16.75 6.17 -4.28
CA ALA A 22 -16.14 6.77 -5.45
C ALA A 22 -15.81 8.25 -5.21
N ILE A 23 -14.69 8.53 -4.56
CA ILE A 23 -14.20 9.90 -4.31
C ILE A 23 -13.09 10.19 -5.32
N TYR A 24 -13.30 11.21 -6.16
CA TYR A 24 -12.38 11.59 -7.24
C TYR A 24 -11.43 12.75 -6.87
N ASP A 25 -11.38 13.13 -5.60
CA ASP A 25 -10.25 13.91 -5.07
C ASP A 25 -9.01 13.01 -5.16
N SER A 26 -8.00 13.44 -5.91
CA SER A 26 -6.87 12.58 -6.26
C SER A 26 -5.69 12.81 -5.32
N PRO A 27 -4.94 11.76 -4.94
CA PRO A 27 -3.76 11.94 -4.12
C PRO A 27 -2.66 12.66 -4.92
N HIS A 28 -1.80 13.37 -4.22
CA HIS A 28 -0.52 13.78 -4.79
C HIS A 28 0.35 12.54 -5.00
N VAL A 29 1.18 12.54 -6.05
CA VAL A 29 2.13 11.46 -6.31
C VAL A 29 3.52 12.04 -6.44
N GLU A 30 4.42 11.59 -5.58
CA GLU A 30 5.81 12.05 -5.52
C GLU A 30 6.76 10.86 -5.64
N PHE A 31 7.83 11.02 -6.42
CA PHE A 31 8.90 10.03 -6.50
C PHE A 31 9.99 10.38 -5.51
N VAL A 32 10.48 9.38 -4.80
CA VAL A 32 11.42 9.55 -3.70
C VAL A 32 12.55 8.56 -3.78
N THR A 33 13.71 8.98 -3.28
CA THR A 33 14.87 8.11 -3.13
C THR A 33 14.59 7.02 -2.08
N PRO A 34 15.33 5.91 -2.08
CA PRO A 34 15.19 4.88 -1.04
C PRO A 34 15.41 5.39 0.39
N GLU A 35 16.29 6.38 0.58
CA GLU A 35 16.56 6.98 1.89
C GLU A 35 15.38 7.83 2.38
N GLU A 36 14.77 8.61 1.49
CA GLU A 36 13.56 9.36 1.78
C GLU A 36 12.38 8.43 2.08
N MET A 37 12.22 7.35 1.29
CA MET A 37 11.19 6.32 1.52
C MET A 37 11.30 5.73 2.92
N HIS A 38 12.50 5.34 3.35
CA HIS A 38 12.72 4.83 4.71
C HIS A 38 12.38 5.89 5.78
N THR A 39 12.82 7.13 5.58
CA THR A 39 12.54 8.24 6.50
C THR A 39 11.03 8.51 6.63
N PHE A 40 10.29 8.49 5.53
CA PHE A 40 8.85 8.66 5.51
C PHE A 40 8.13 7.46 6.11
N GLY A 41 8.60 6.24 5.84
CA GLY A 41 8.09 5.00 6.45
C GLY A 41 8.14 5.02 7.98
N LEU A 42 9.21 5.55 8.58
CA LEU A 42 9.29 5.71 10.04
C LEU A 42 8.24 6.69 10.60
N ARG A 43 7.88 7.72 9.83
CA ARG A 43 6.86 8.70 10.22
C ARG A 43 5.45 8.14 10.09
N VAL A 44 5.14 7.50 8.96
CA VAL A 44 3.82 6.90 8.69
C VAL A 44 3.58 5.67 9.57
N GLY A 45 4.59 4.80 9.69
CA GLY A 45 4.56 3.57 10.50
C GLY A 45 4.58 3.80 12.03
N SER A 46 4.55 5.05 12.49
CA SER A 46 4.26 5.36 13.90
C SER A 46 2.76 5.30 14.22
N GLY A 47 1.88 5.19 13.20
CA GLY A 47 0.44 4.93 13.34
C GLY A 47 -0.01 3.56 12.84
N SER A 48 0.81 2.87 12.05
CA SER A 48 0.59 1.50 11.58
C SER A 48 1.50 0.55 12.35
N GLY A 49 1.04 -0.61 12.81
CA GLY A 49 1.80 -1.56 13.65
C GLY A 49 3.10 -2.15 13.06
N ALA A 50 3.76 -1.48 12.11
CA ALA A 50 5.10 -1.79 11.61
C ALA A 50 6.23 -1.38 12.56
N ALA A 51 5.94 -0.66 13.65
CA ALA A 51 6.92 -0.40 14.72
C ALA A 51 6.98 -1.56 15.73
N SER A 52 7.44 -2.75 15.32
CA SER A 52 8.18 -3.70 16.20
C SER A 52 8.58 -5.02 15.51
N ILE A 53 9.58 -4.95 14.62
CA ILE A 53 10.71 -5.89 14.73
C ILE A 53 11.96 -5.07 15.03
N ARG A 54 11.95 -4.41 16.19
CA ARG A 54 13.17 -3.91 16.85
C ARG A 54 13.49 -4.83 18.03
N ALA A 55 13.69 -6.13 17.77
CA ALA A 55 14.18 -7.07 18.79
C ALA A 55 14.65 -8.45 18.25
N VAL A 56 15.29 -8.56 17.08
CA VAL A 56 16.12 -9.76 16.79
C VAL A 56 17.38 -9.35 16.03
N GLN A 57 18.50 -9.92 16.46
CA GLN A 57 19.86 -9.47 16.26
C GLN A 57 20.37 -9.62 14.80
N ASN A 58 20.90 -8.51 14.29
CA ASN A 58 22.21 -8.34 13.66
C ASN A 58 22.62 -9.00 12.32
N GLN A 59 21.85 -9.82 11.59
CA GLN A 59 22.32 -10.28 10.25
C GLN A 59 21.25 -10.49 9.14
N SER A 60 19.96 -10.22 9.35
CA SER A 60 18.90 -10.48 8.35
C SER A 60 18.11 -9.23 7.88
N ILE A 61 18.45 -8.05 8.39
CA ILE A 61 17.72 -6.79 8.11
C ILE A 61 17.81 -6.37 6.62
N SER A 62 18.81 -6.88 5.88
CA SER A 62 19.01 -6.48 4.50
C SER A 62 17.87 -6.89 3.55
N HIS A 63 17.01 -7.87 3.86
CA HIS A 63 15.95 -8.31 2.94
C HIS A 63 14.60 -7.63 3.17
N PHE A 64 14.27 -7.27 4.42
CA PHE A 64 12.96 -6.70 4.78
C PHE A 64 12.89 -5.17 4.57
N GLU A 65 14.01 -4.46 4.62
CA GLU A 65 14.06 -3.02 4.28
C GLU A 65 14.06 -2.75 2.75
N ARG A 66 14.11 -3.80 1.92
CA ARG A 66 14.28 -3.69 0.46
C ARG A 66 12.99 -3.51 -0.35
N GLU A 67 11.80 -3.64 0.25
CA GLU A 67 10.61 -4.11 -0.49
C GLU A 67 9.33 -3.29 -0.25
N VAL A 68 9.45 -1.99 0.03
CA VAL A 68 8.30 -1.08 0.03
C VAL A 68 8.44 -0.15 -1.17
N ASP A 69 7.75 -0.47 -2.26
CA ASP A 69 7.79 0.30 -3.51
C ASP A 69 6.93 1.57 -3.44
N ALA A 70 6.01 1.65 -2.49
CA ALA A 70 5.16 2.81 -2.25
C ALA A 70 4.73 2.93 -0.78
N LEU A 71 4.38 4.15 -0.37
CA LEU A 71 3.67 4.39 0.89
C LEU A 71 2.69 5.56 0.74
N TYR A 72 1.59 5.52 1.48
CA TYR A 72 0.62 6.60 1.55
C TYR A 72 0.72 7.38 2.87
N ASP A 73 0.74 8.71 2.78
CA ASP A 73 0.68 9.65 3.90
C ASP A 73 -0.72 10.27 4.01
N ASP A 74 -1.44 9.95 5.09
CA ASP A 74 -2.79 10.47 5.37
C ASP A 74 -2.86 11.99 5.49
N THR A 75 -1.84 12.60 6.10
CA THR A 75 -1.80 14.03 6.42
C THR A 75 -1.60 14.85 5.15
N ARG A 76 -0.68 14.40 4.30
CA ARG A 76 -0.33 15.08 3.04
C ARG A 76 -1.20 14.65 1.87
N ARG A 77 -1.94 13.54 2.03
CA ARG A 77 -2.69 12.86 0.95
C ARG A 77 -1.78 12.56 -0.24
N THR A 78 -0.57 12.09 0.08
CA THR A 78 0.49 11.85 -0.90
C THR A 78 0.81 10.37 -0.94
N ILE A 79 0.85 9.81 -2.16
CA ILE A 79 1.48 8.53 -2.45
C ILE A 79 2.94 8.82 -2.80
N TYR A 80 3.86 8.31 -2.00
CA TYR A 80 5.26 8.31 -2.33
C TYR A 80 5.60 7.01 -3.06
N LEU A 81 6.26 7.12 -4.20
CA LEU A 81 6.72 6.00 -5.01
C LEU A 81 8.24 6.00 -5.03
N LYS A 82 8.86 4.83 -4.93
CA LYS A 82 10.31 4.72 -5.05
C LYS A 82 10.77 5.15 -6.45
N ASP A 83 11.92 5.80 -6.53
CA ASP A 83 12.58 6.12 -7.79
C ASP A 83 12.75 4.88 -8.67
N GLY A 84 12.43 5.02 -9.96
CA GLY A 84 12.43 3.93 -10.93
C GLY A 84 11.09 3.20 -11.07
N TRP A 85 10.06 3.57 -10.30
CA TRP A 85 8.70 3.09 -10.54
C TRP A 85 8.15 3.62 -11.88
N THR A 86 7.65 2.72 -12.74
CA THR A 86 7.19 3.06 -14.10
C THR A 86 5.69 2.89 -14.30
N GLY A 87 5.03 2.06 -13.49
CA GLY A 87 3.59 1.80 -13.63
C GLY A 87 3.20 1.02 -14.87
N THR A 88 4.14 0.28 -15.45
CA THR A 88 3.97 -0.41 -16.73
C THR A 88 3.64 -1.88 -16.58
N THR A 89 3.75 -2.42 -15.37
CA THR A 89 3.42 -3.83 -15.07
C THR A 89 2.16 -3.92 -14.19
N PRO A 90 1.38 -5.02 -14.29
CA PRO A 90 0.26 -5.26 -13.39
C PRO A 90 0.67 -5.21 -11.92
N ALA A 91 1.86 -5.72 -11.57
CA ALA A 91 2.43 -5.65 -10.23
C ALA A 91 2.59 -4.20 -9.74
N GLN A 92 3.27 -3.34 -10.50
CA GLN A 92 3.45 -1.93 -10.13
C GLN A 92 2.12 -1.18 -10.01
N VAL A 93 1.18 -1.41 -10.92
CA VAL A 93 -0.15 -0.79 -10.83
C VAL A 93 -0.93 -1.30 -9.62
N SER A 94 -0.79 -2.58 -9.26
CA SER A 94 -1.44 -3.14 -8.06
C SER A 94 -0.99 -2.45 -6.77
N VAL A 95 0.25 -1.96 -6.71
CA VAL A 95 0.73 -1.15 -5.58
C VAL A 95 -0.04 0.17 -5.50
N LEU A 96 -0.32 0.84 -6.63
CA LEU A 96 -1.20 2.01 -6.62
C LEU A 96 -2.64 1.67 -6.22
N VAL A 97 -3.16 0.50 -6.59
CA VAL A 97 -4.48 0.04 -6.14
C VAL A 97 -4.50 -0.04 -4.61
N HIS A 98 -3.45 -0.60 -3.98
CA HIS A 98 -3.30 -0.66 -2.53
C HIS A 98 -3.27 0.73 -1.90
N GLU A 99 -2.42 1.64 -2.40
CA GLU A 99 -2.30 2.99 -1.82
C GLU A 99 -3.56 3.85 -2.04
N ILE A 100 -4.27 3.68 -3.15
CA ILE A 100 -5.54 4.39 -3.39
C ILE A 100 -6.64 3.88 -2.46
N VAL A 101 -6.63 2.61 -2.05
CA VAL A 101 -7.52 2.14 -0.98
C VAL A 101 -7.27 2.96 0.29
N HIS A 102 -6.02 3.13 0.71
CA HIS A 102 -5.70 3.95 1.88
C HIS A 102 -6.14 5.41 1.74
N HIS A 103 -6.01 5.97 0.53
CA HIS A 103 -6.50 7.30 0.23
C HIS A 103 -8.02 7.43 0.38
N LEU A 104 -8.80 6.51 -0.19
CA LEU A 104 -10.26 6.51 -0.08
C LEU A 104 -10.73 6.25 1.36
N GLN A 105 -10.03 5.38 2.10
CA GLN A 105 -10.28 5.17 3.52
C GLN A 105 -10.08 6.47 4.32
N ASN A 106 -9.01 7.22 4.02
CA ASN A 106 -8.71 8.50 4.68
C ASN A 106 -9.75 9.57 4.35
N LEU A 107 -10.09 9.75 3.06
CA LEU A 107 -11.09 10.72 2.61
C LEU A 107 -12.50 10.40 3.13
N GLY A 108 -12.86 9.11 3.15
CA GLY A 108 -14.11 8.62 3.73
C GLY A 108 -14.13 8.65 5.26
N GLN A 109 -13.03 9.07 5.91
CA GLN A 109 -12.86 9.11 7.36
C GLN A 109 -13.20 7.77 8.05
N LEU A 110 -12.95 6.65 7.35
CA LEU A 110 -13.27 5.32 7.83
C LEU A 110 -12.46 5.02 9.09
N LYS A 111 -13.12 4.40 10.07
CA LYS A 111 -12.52 4.06 11.36
C LYS A 111 -12.27 2.57 11.43
N TYR A 112 -11.09 2.22 11.91
CA TYR A 112 -10.63 0.86 12.10
C TYR A 112 -10.23 0.67 13.55
N GLU A 113 -10.44 -0.53 14.08
CA GLU A 113 -10.06 -0.88 15.45
C GLU A 113 -8.54 -0.78 15.66
N CYS A 114 -7.78 -1.18 14.66
CA CYS A 114 -6.32 -1.11 14.64
C CYS A 114 -5.83 -0.83 13.22
N ALA A 115 -4.55 -0.50 13.08
CA ALA A 115 -3.97 -0.27 11.76
C ALA A 115 -3.94 -1.52 10.88
N GLN A 116 -3.73 -2.70 11.45
CA GLN A 116 -3.74 -3.95 10.71
C GLN A 116 -5.11 -4.22 10.06
N ALA A 117 -6.20 -3.91 10.77
CA ALA A 117 -7.54 -4.05 10.20
C ALA A 117 -7.76 -3.13 8.99
N ARG A 118 -7.07 -1.98 8.94
CA ARG A 118 -7.10 -1.06 7.79
C ARG A 118 -6.43 -1.65 6.54
N GLU A 119 -5.38 -2.44 6.71
CA GLU A 119 -4.64 -3.09 5.62
C GLU A 119 -5.44 -4.18 4.89
N ALA A 120 -6.42 -4.80 5.57
CA ALA A 120 -7.14 -5.97 5.04
C ALA A 120 -7.79 -5.72 3.68
N LEU A 121 -8.46 -4.57 3.53
CA LEU A 121 -9.11 -4.20 2.28
C LEU A 121 -8.11 -3.87 1.17
N ALA A 122 -6.99 -3.25 1.53
CA ALA A 122 -5.95 -2.85 0.57
C ALA A 122 -5.29 -4.08 -0.05
N TYR A 123 -4.88 -5.06 0.77
CA TYR A 123 -4.35 -6.34 0.28
C TYR A 123 -5.39 -7.15 -0.52
N ALA A 124 -6.66 -7.16 -0.08
CA ALA A 124 -7.71 -7.87 -0.81
C ALA A 124 -7.97 -7.25 -2.19
N ALA A 125 -7.96 -5.91 -2.29
CA ALA A 125 -8.10 -5.21 -3.57
C ALA A 125 -6.88 -5.44 -4.48
N GLN A 126 -5.67 -5.43 -3.91
CA GLN A 126 -4.43 -5.71 -4.64
C GLN A 126 -4.42 -7.13 -5.22
N GLU A 127 -4.79 -8.14 -4.43
CA GLU A 127 -4.92 -9.52 -4.89
C GLU A 127 -5.97 -9.64 -6.00
N LYS A 128 -7.15 -9.08 -5.79
CA LYS A 128 -8.24 -9.10 -6.79
C LYS A 128 -7.83 -8.39 -8.09
N TRP A 129 -7.01 -7.35 -8.01
CA TRP A 129 -6.42 -6.72 -9.19
C TRP A 129 -5.51 -7.70 -9.95
N LEU A 130 -4.53 -8.29 -9.26
CA LEU A 130 -3.51 -9.15 -9.87
C LEU A 130 -4.07 -10.43 -10.47
N VAL A 131 -5.12 -11.01 -9.88
CA VAL A 131 -5.79 -12.21 -10.39
C VAL A 131 -6.36 -11.98 -11.80
N GLN A 132 -6.78 -10.75 -12.15
CA GLN A 132 -7.23 -10.42 -13.52
C GLN A 132 -6.11 -10.56 -14.57
N PHE A 133 -4.85 -10.53 -14.13
CA PHE A 133 -3.67 -10.67 -14.99
C PHE A 133 -2.99 -12.05 -14.84
N GLY A 134 -3.66 -13.01 -14.18
CA GLY A 134 -3.14 -14.37 -14.01
C GLY A 134 -1.95 -14.46 -13.03
N THR A 135 -1.83 -13.52 -12.11
CA THR A 135 -0.82 -13.53 -11.04
C THR A 135 -1.45 -13.22 -9.69
N THR A 136 -0.64 -13.19 -8.62
CA THR A 136 -1.09 -12.99 -7.22
C THR A 136 -0.09 -12.13 -6.47
N VAL A 137 -0.50 -11.57 -5.33
CA VAL A 137 0.40 -10.83 -4.43
C VAL A 137 1.58 -11.72 -4.01
N GLY A 138 1.31 -12.97 -3.64
CA GLY A 138 2.36 -13.89 -3.20
C GLY A 138 3.37 -14.23 -4.30
N LYS A 139 2.95 -14.29 -5.56
CA LYS A 139 3.85 -14.55 -6.69
C LYS A 139 4.70 -13.33 -7.07
N GLU A 140 4.12 -12.13 -7.06
CA GLU A 140 4.82 -10.91 -7.50
C GLU A 140 5.72 -10.31 -6.40
N PHE A 141 5.32 -10.43 -5.13
CA PHE A 141 5.99 -9.77 -4.00
C PHE A 141 6.57 -10.75 -2.97
N GLY A 142 6.53 -12.06 -3.24
CA GLY A 142 7.05 -13.07 -2.31
C GLY A 142 6.33 -13.11 -0.95
N LEU A 143 5.15 -12.49 -0.84
CA LEU A 143 4.38 -12.40 0.40
C LEU A 143 3.54 -13.67 0.59
N ASP A 144 3.93 -14.51 1.54
CA ASP A 144 3.15 -15.69 1.86
C ASP A 144 1.86 -15.32 2.63
N PRO A 145 0.83 -16.19 2.62
CA PRO A 145 -0.45 -15.92 3.27
C PRO A 145 -0.35 -15.63 4.78
N ILE A 146 0.64 -16.19 5.49
CA ILE A 146 0.84 -15.94 6.92
C ILE A 146 1.36 -14.52 7.11
N THR A 147 2.27 -14.05 6.28
CA THR A 147 2.74 -12.66 6.29
C THR A 147 1.57 -11.69 6.07
N ILE A 148 0.69 -11.95 5.08
CA ILE A 148 -0.50 -11.11 4.85
C ILE A 148 -1.45 -11.16 6.07
N LEU A 149 -1.66 -12.34 6.65
CA LEU A 149 -2.51 -12.49 7.84
C LEU A 149 -1.99 -11.67 9.02
N VAL A 150 -0.69 -11.72 9.31
CA VAL A 150 -0.06 -10.93 10.39
C VAL A 150 -0.22 -9.43 10.14
N ARG A 151 -0.10 -8.99 8.89
CA ARG A 151 -0.28 -7.57 8.51
C ARG A 151 -1.72 -7.08 8.60
N THR A 152 -2.70 -7.98 8.61
CA THR A 152 -4.13 -7.63 8.52
C THR A 152 -4.95 -7.93 9.78
N LYS A 153 -4.35 -8.59 10.79
CA LYS A 153 -5.01 -8.93 12.06
C LYS A 153 -4.57 -8.02 13.19
N CYS A 154 -5.54 -7.51 13.96
CA CYS A 154 -5.24 -6.82 15.21
C CYS A 154 -4.57 -7.79 16.18
N MET A 155 -3.51 -7.31 16.84
CA MET A 155 -2.89 -8.01 17.95
C MET A 155 -3.60 -7.56 19.22
N HIS A 156 -4.24 -8.49 19.92
CA HIS A 156 -4.92 -8.25 21.20
C HIS A 156 -3.98 -8.52 22.37
#